data_AF-A0A674NMG2-F1
#
_entry.id   AF-A0A674NMG2-F1
#
_cell.length_a   1.000
_cell.length_b   1.000
_cell.length_c   1.000
_cell.angle_alpha   90.00
_cell.angle_beta   90.00
_cell.angle_gamma   90.00
#
_symmetry.space_group_name_H-M   'P 1'
#
loop_
_entity.id
_entity.type
_entity.pdbx_description
1 polymer ?
#
loop_
_entity_poly.entity_id
_entity_poly.type
_entity_poly.pdbx_seq_one_letter_code
_entity_poly.pdbx_strand_id
1 'polypeptide(L)'
;QQNIQNLPIDIQTSKLLDWLVDRRHCNLKWQNAVKNIREKINAAIQDMPENEEIKQLLSGSYIHYFHCLRIVEILKGTESSSKNIFGRYSSQRMKDWQDIVSLYETDNVYLAELASLLIRNVTYEGPALRRQLAKVQQLQQELSRREVECQSSAASMRERYYAACKQYGITGDNVTREIQALVKDLPVVLEGVGKDAMKLEKQIQLYSAFTEFVCGWSEGVLPLLTFVQKRGNTTFYEWRTGKTPTVVEKPVVEEAPADAITEDTIDWGDFGKSSGSQDTASAIKVEDEIDWGISLEPDASITGIDWGDSEAPPDKIEIVDAGTDCPEGVAKGEDALTMLENPQSRSQFIDELTEVKTLFSLPPCGHI
;
A
#
# COMPACT_ATOMS: atom_id res chain seq x y z
N GLN A 1 63.98 6.91 -43.48
CA GLN A 1 63.44 5.60 -43.09
C GLN A 1 62.53 5.82 -41.90
N GLN A 2 61.21 5.67 -42.08
CA GLN A 2 60.29 5.68 -40.94
C GLN A 2 60.56 4.43 -40.09
N ASN A 3 60.58 4.59 -38.77
CA ASN A 3 60.88 3.52 -37.83
C ASN A 3 59.69 2.54 -37.79
N ILE A 4 59.75 1.51 -38.65
CA ILE A 4 58.71 0.48 -38.83
C ILE A 4 58.38 -0.23 -37.50
N GLN A 5 59.26 -0.18 -36.50
CA GLN A 5 59.06 -0.82 -35.19
C GLN A 5 57.96 -0.19 -34.33
N ASN A 6 57.54 1.06 -34.62
CA ASN A 6 56.54 1.78 -33.82
C ASN A 6 55.16 1.87 -34.50
N LEU A 7 54.93 1.08 -35.55
CA LEU A 7 53.66 1.12 -36.26
C LEU A 7 52.60 0.34 -35.45
N PRO A 8 51.48 0.98 -35.08
CA PRO A 8 50.45 0.30 -34.29
C PRO A 8 49.84 -0.84 -35.11
N ILE A 9 49.67 -1.99 -34.47
CA ILE A 9 48.99 -3.14 -35.07
C ILE A 9 47.55 -3.11 -34.61
N ASP A 10 46.63 -2.97 -35.56
CA ASP A 10 45.19 -3.09 -35.30
C ASP A 10 44.77 -4.57 -35.38
N ILE A 11 44.12 -5.05 -34.33
CA ILE A 11 43.68 -6.43 -34.19
C ILE A 11 42.26 -6.42 -33.64
N GLN A 12 41.32 -7.00 -34.37
CA GLN A 12 39.97 -7.21 -33.88
C GLN A 12 40.01 -8.10 -32.62
N THR A 13 39.38 -7.65 -31.52
CA THR A 13 39.43 -8.32 -30.22
C THR A 13 39.07 -9.82 -30.31
N SER A 14 38.02 -10.19 -31.04
CA SER A 14 37.58 -11.59 -31.21
C SER A 14 38.60 -12.48 -31.93
N LYS A 15 39.54 -11.88 -32.66
CA LYS A 15 40.61 -12.55 -33.39
C LYS A 15 41.97 -12.45 -32.70
N LEU A 16 42.05 -11.80 -31.55
CA LEU A 16 43.32 -11.59 -30.86
C LEU A 16 44.03 -12.90 -30.53
N LEU A 17 43.30 -13.90 -30.00
CA LEU A 17 43.89 -15.18 -29.66
C LEU A 17 44.37 -15.94 -30.91
N ASP A 18 43.54 -16.02 -31.95
CA ASP A 18 43.89 -16.63 -33.23
C ASP A 18 45.14 -15.96 -33.82
N TRP A 19 45.18 -14.62 -33.81
CA TRP A 19 46.30 -13.81 -34.31
C TRP A 19 47.61 -14.12 -33.59
N LEU A 20 47.56 -14.30 -32.25
CA LEU A 20 48.73 -14.65 -31.43
C LEU A 20 49.25 -16.06 -31.75
N VAL A 21 48.36 -17.02 -31.95
CA VAL A 21 48.73 -18.41 -32.25
C VAL A 21 49.24 -18.56 -33.69
N ASP A 22 48.55 -17.96 -34.67
CA ASP A 22 48.91 -18.06 -36.09
C ASP A 22 50.29 -17.47 -36.39
N ARG A 23 50.65 -16.37 -35.70
CA ARG A 23 51.98 -15.75 -35.79
C ARG A 23 53.03 -16.40 -34.88
N ARG A 24 52.66 -17.48 -34.18
CA ARG A 24 53.54 -18.23 -33.28
C ARG A 24 54.08 -17.38 -32.11
N HIS A 25 53.33 -16.37 -31.68
CA HIS A 25 53.61 -15.67 -30.42
C HIS A 25 53.28 -16.58 -29.22
N CYS A 26 52.27 -17.44 -29.37
CA CYS A 26 51.88 -18.43 -28.37
C CYS A 26 51.83 -19.83 -28.98
N ASN A 27 52.07 -20.86 -28.15
CA ASN A 27 51.95 -22.26 -28.56
C ASN A 27 50.47 -22.64 -28.76
N LEU A 28 50.16 -23.43 -29.79
CA LEU A 28 48.80 -23.94 -30.05
C LEU A 28 48.24 -24.75 -28.86
N LYS A 29 49.11 -25.45 -28.11
CA LYS A 29 48.74 -26.27 -26.94
C LYS A 29 48.74 -25.50 -25.61
N TRP A 30 48.62 -24.17 -25.65
CA TRP A 30 48.64 -23.30 -24.46
C TRP A 30 47.62 -23.71 -23.38
N GLN A 31 46.47 -24.27 -23.76
CA GLN A 31 45.43 -24.72 -22.82
C GLN A 31 45.93 -25.78 -21.85
N ASN A 32 46.78 -26.70 -22.31
CA ASN A 32 47.38 -27.73 -21.47
C ASN A 32 48.39 -27.12 -20.50
N ALA A 33 49.15 -26.12 -20.95
CA ALA A 33 50.08 -25.39 -20.09
C ALA A 33 49.32 -24.61 -19.01
N VAL A 34 48.24 -23.90 -19.36
CA VAL A 34 47.37 -23.22 -18.39
C VAL A 34 46.79 -24.20 -17.36
N LYS A 35 46.35 -25.39 -17.78
CA LYS A 35 45.85 -26.40 -16.84
C LYS A 35 46.90 -26.79 -15.80
N ASN A 36 48.13 -27.07 -16.23
CA ASN A 36 49.25 -27.38 -15.32
C ASN A 36 49.56 -26.20 -14.38
N ILE A 37 49.59 -24.98 -14.93
CA ILE A 37 49.83 -23.78 -14.13
C ILE A 37 48.75 -23.61 -13.06
N ARG A 38 47.46 -23.84 -13.38
CA ARG A 38 46.37 -23.80 -12.40
C ARG A 38 46.52 -24.85 -11.30
N GLU A 39 46.96 -26.06 -11.64
CA GLU A 39 47.23 -27.10 -10.65
C GLU A 39 48.33 -26.66 -9.67
N LYS A 40 49.39 -26.02 -10.19
CA LYS A 40 50.45 -25.43 -9.36
C LYS A 40 49.99 -24.24 -8.51
N ILE A 41 49.14 -23.37 -9.06
CA ILE A 41 48.53 -22.27 -8.32
C ILE A 41 47.71 -22.82 -7.14
N ASN A 42 46.85 -23.81 -7.38
CA ASN A 42 46.04 -24.42 -6.33
C ASN A 42 46.88 -25.05 -5.20
N ALA A 43 48.02 -25.65 -5.54
CA ALA A 43 48.97 -26.15 -4.56
C ALA A 43 49.65 -25.01 -3.77
N ALA A 44 50.12 -23.98 -4.48
CA ALA A 44 50.85 -22.84 -3.88
C ALA A 44 49.96 -21.93 -3.01
N ILE A 45 48.65 -21.89 -3.25
CA ILE A 45 47.68 -21.15 -2.43
C ILE A 45 47.57 -21.71 -1.01
N GLN A 46 47.81 -23.03 -0.82
CA GLN A 46 47.73 -23.66 0.50
C GLN A 46 48.83 -23.17 1.45
N ASP A 47 49.95 -22.68 0.90
CA ASP A 47 51.06 -22.12 1.66
C ASP A 47 51.14 -20.60 1.44
N MET A 48 50.14 -19.86 1.96
CA MET A 48 50.09 -18.39 1.89
C MET A 48 50.31 -17.72 3.25
N PRO A 49 51.06 -16.59 3.31
CA PRO A 49 51.20 -15.84 4.55
C PRO A 49 49.90 -15.12 4.88
N GLU A 50 49.70 -14.83 6.17
CA GLU A 50 48.64 -13.92 6.59
C GLU A 50 48.94 -12.49 6.13
N ASN A 51 48.47 -12.15 4.94
CA ASN A 51 48.55 -10.82 4.36
C ASN A 51 47.20 -10.47 3.73
N GLU A 52 46.64 -9.32 4.11
CA GLU A 52 45.30 -8.91 3.71
C GLU A 52 45.18 -8.65 2.20
N GLU A 53 46.23 -8.10 1.59
CA GLU A 53 46.26 -7.86 0.14
C GLU A 53 46.29 -9.19 -0.64
N ILE A 54 47.06 -10.17 -0.15
CA ILE A 54 47.05 -11.52 -0.74
C ILE A 54 45.67 -12.17 -0.56
N LYS A 55 45.04 -12.06 0.61
CA LYS A 55 43.68 -12.57 0.83
C LYS A 55 42.67 -11.96 -0.14
N GLN A 56 42.75 -10.66 -0.39
CA GLN A 56 41.88 -9.97 -1.36
C GLN A 56 42.12 -10.47 -2.79
N LEU A 57 43.38 -10.59 -3.22
CA LEU A 57 43.73 -11.10 -4.55
C LEU A 57 43.23 -12.54 -4.77
N LEU A 58 43.23 -13.35 -3.71
CA LEU A 58 42.75 -14.73 -3.73
C LEU A 58 41.23 -14.87 -3.51
N SER A 59 40.54 -13.81 -3.08
CA SER A 59 39.10 -13.85 -2.80
C SER A 59 38.28 -13.78 -4.10
N GLY A 60 37.47 -14.82 -4.35
CA GLY A 60 36.40 -14.82 -5.36
C GLY A 60 36.82 -14.63 -6.83
N SER A 61 38.12 -14.55 -7.12
CA SER A 61 38.62 -14.18 -8.45
C SER A 61 39.33 -15.34 -9.15
N TYR A 62 39.26 -15.33 -10.48
CA TYR A 62 40.06 -16.22 -11.31
C TYR A 62 41.53 -15.75 -11.30
N ILE A 63 42.40 -16.49 -10.62
CA ILE A 63 43.83 -16.16 -10.51
C ILE A 63 44.52 -16.40 -11.85
N HIS A 64 45.26 -15.41 -12.32
CA HIS A 64 45.94 -15.40 -13.61
C HIS A 64 47.29 -14.71 -13.48
N TYR A 65 48.06 -14.66 -14.56
CA TYR A 65 49.42 -14.12 -14.60
C TYR A 65 49.68 -12.83 -13.79
N PHE A 66 48.89 -11.76 -13.97
CA PHE A 66 49.09 -10.51 -13.22
C PHE A 66 48.87 -10.64 -11.71
N HIS A 67 47.95 -11.52 -11.27
CA HIS A 67 47.79 -11.84 -9.85
C HIS A 67 49.04 -12.54 -9.32
N CYS A 68 49.59 -13.50 -10.06
CA CYS A 68 50.84 -14.18 -9.70
C CYS A 68 52.02 -13.19 -9.61
N LEU A 69 52.13 -12.24 -10.55
CA LEU A 69 53.15 -11.18 -10.49
C LEU A 69 53.01 -10.33 -9.23
N ARG A 70 51.78 -9.90 -8.90
CA ARG A 70 51.52 -9.10 -7.70
C ARG A 70 51.83 -9.88 -6.43
N ILE A 71 51.47 -11.16 -6.37
CA ILE A 71 51.81 -12.04 -5.24
C ILE A 71 53.33 -12.14 -5.08
N VAL A 72 54.08 -12.38 -6.17
CA VAL A 72 55.55 -12.40 -6.13
C VAL A 72 56.11 -11.06 -5.65
N GLU A 73 55.55 -9.93 -6.07
CA GLU A 73 55.97 -8.60 -5.62
C GLU A 73 55.74 -8.41 -4.11
N ILE A 74 54.57 -8.78 -3.59
CA ILE A 74 54.27 -8.71 -2.16
C ILE A 74 55.24 -9.60 -1.37
N LEU A 75 55.49 -10.83 -1.84
CA LEU A 75 56.44 -11.76 -1.22
C LEU A 75 57.88 -11.22 -1.19
N LYS A 76 58.31 -10.44 -2.19
CA LYS A 76 59.62 -9.76 -2.16
C LYS A 76 59.72 -8.76 -1.00
N GLY A 77 58.63 -8.06 -0.69
CA GLY A 77 58.57 -7.10 0.40
C GLY A 77 58.53 -7.76 1.77
N THR A 78 57.73 -8.82 1.93
CA THR A 78 57.50 -9.49 3.21
C THR A 78 58.62 -10.47 3.60
N GLU A 79 59.35 -11.04 2.64
CA GLU A 79 60.40 -12.06 2.88
C GLU A 79 61.84 -11.55 2.63
N SER A 80 62.02 -10.22 2.66
CA SER A 80 63.27 -9.51 2.34
C SER A 80 64.50 -9.95 3.16
N SER A 81 64.31 -10.55 4.33
CA SER A 81 65.35 -11.07 5.23
C SER A 81 65.80 -12.52 4.94
N SER A 82 65.21 -13.21 3.96
CA SER A 82 65.46 -14.64 3.66
C SER A 82 66.34 -14.93 2.44
N LYS A 83 67.21 -14.00 2.03
CA LYS A 83 68.10 -14.20 0.87
C LYS A 83 69.31 -15.06 1.25
N ASN A 84 69.56 -16.10 0.46
CA ASN A 84 70.73 -16.95 0.60
C ASN A 84 72.01 -16.19 0.18
N ILE A 85 73.21 -16.70 0.50
CA ILE A 85 74.52 -16.06 0.25
C ILE A 85 74.75 -15.66 -1.23
N PHE A 86 73.99 -16.22 -2.17
CA PHE A 86 73.99 -15.90 -3.60
C PHE A 86 72.87 -14.93 -4.06
N GLY A 87 72.19 -14.26 -3.13
CA GLY A 87 71.12 -13.29 -3.43
C GLY A 87 69.78 -13.89 -3.88
N ARG A 88 69.64 -15.22 -3.86
CA ARG A 88 68.39 -15.94 -4.20
C ARG A 88 67.49 -16.06 -2.96
N TYR A 89 66.18 -15.87 -3.14
CA TYR A 89 65.19 -16.09 -2.08
C TYR A 89 65.15 -17.57 -1.68
N SER A 90 65.16 -17.87 -0.38
CA SER A 90 65.31 -19.24 0.13
C SER A 90 64.00 -19.96 0.43
N SER A 91 62.91 -19.23 0.68
CA SER A 91 61.60 -19.78 1.03
C SER A 91 61.01 -20.63 -0.11
N GLN A 92 60.29 -21.70 0.26
CA GLN A 92 59.64 -22.60 -0.70
C GLN A 92 58.54 -21.87 -1.46
N ARG A 93 57.67 -21.16 -0.74
CA ARG A 93 56.61 -20.30 -1.28
C ARG A 93 57.10 -19.36 -2.38
N MET A 94 58.17 -18.60 -2.14
CA MET A 94 58.69 -17.67 -3.13
C MET A 94 59.18 -18.39 -4.39
N LYS A 95 59.79 -19.57 -4.24
CA LYS A 95 60.19 -20.41 -5.39
C LYS A 95 58.96 -20.89 -6.15
N ASP A 96 57.93 -21.39 -5.45
CA ASP A 96 56.71 -21.90 -6.09
C ASP A 96 56.01 -20.83 -6.92
N TRP A 97 55.88 -19.61 -6.40
CA TRP A 97 55.26 -18.50 -7.13
C TRP A 97 56.14 -17.94 -8.25
N GLN A 98 57.46 -17.93 -8.10
CA GLN A 98 58.39 -17.61 -9.20
C GLN A 98 58.34 -18.66 -10.30
N ASP A 99 58.25 -19.95 -9.95
CA ASP A 99 58.13 -21.04 -10.90
C ASP A 99 56.81 -20.93 -11.67
N ILE A 100 55.69 -20.63 -11.00
CA ILE A 100 54.40 -20.35 -11.64
C ILE A 100 54.50 -19.21 -12.66
N VAL A 101 55.15 -18.10 -12.30
CA VAL A 101 55.38 -16.97 -13.23
C VAL A 101 56.25 -17.41 -14.41
N SER A 102 57.31 -18.19 -14.17
CA SER A 102 58.18 -18.69 -15.24
C SER A 102 57.45 -19.62 -16.23
N LEU A 103 56.52 -20.43 -15.73
CA LEU A 103 55.68 -21.31 -16.57
C LEU A 103 54.71 -20.51 -17.43
N TYR A 104 54.20 -19.39 -16.92
CA TYR A 104 53.39 -18.46 -17.69
C TYR A 104 54.20 -17.77 -18.80
N GLU A 105 55.42 -17.33 -18.50
CA GLU A 105 56.32 -16.64 -19.43
C GLU A 105 56.88 -17.59 -20.51
N THR A 106 57.07 -18.86 -20.17
CA THR A 106 57.45 -19.90 -21.13
C THR A 106 56.40 -20.01 -22.24
N ASP A 107 56.82 -20.01 -23.50
CA ASP A 107 55.94 -20.00 -24.68
C ASP A 107 54.87 -18.90 -24.69
N ASN A 108 55.07 -17.83 -23.90
CA ASN A 108 54.13 -16.72 -23.71
C ASN A 108 52.69 -17.15 -23.38
N VAL A 109 52.52 -18.20 -22.58
CA VAL A 109 51.20 -18.74 -22.22
C VAL A 109 50.29 -17.67 -21.60
N TYR A 110 50.85 -16.72 -20.84
CA TYR A 110 50.09 -15.60 -20.28
C TYR A 110 49.34 -14.78 -21.34
N LEU A 111 49.94 -14.53 -22.52
CA LEU A 111 49.29 -13.76 -23.58
C LEU A 111 48.04 -14.47 -24.11
N ALA A 112 48.10 -15.79 -24.27
CA ALA A 112 46.97 -16.57 -24.76
C ALA A 112 45.82 -16.60 -23.73
N GLU A 113 46.14 -16.81 -22.45
CA GLU A 113 45.14 -16.80 -21.38
C GLU A 113 44.48 -15.42 -21.23
N LEU A 114 45.28 -14.35 -21.20
CA LEU A 114 44.77 -12.98 -21.06
C LEU A 114 43.96 -12.55 -22.29
N ALA A 115 44.37 -12.93 -23.50
CA ALA A 115 43.57 -12.68 -24.71
C ALA A 115 42.21 -13.39 -24.62
N SER A 116 42.18 -14.64 -24.18
CA SER A 116 40.93 -15.39 -23.97
C SER A 116 40.02 -14.72 -22.92
N LEU A 117 40.59 -14.30 -21.79
CA LEU A 117 39.86 -13.56 -20.75
C LEU A 117 39.31 -12.24 -21.27
N LEU A 118 40.12 -11.47 -22.02
CA LEU A 118 39.69 -10.20 -22.61
C LEU A 118 38.54 -10.39 -23.59
N ILE A 119 38.63 -11.39 -24.47
CA ILE A 119 37.57 -11.73 -25.43
C ILE A 119 36.27 -12.05 -24.68
N ARG A 120 36.32 -12.88 -23.64
CA ARG A 120 35.14 -13.24 -22.85
C ARG A 120 34.51 -12.02 -22.18
N ASN A 121 35.33 -11.18 -21.55
CA ASN A 121 34.87 -9.98 -20.86
C ASN A 121 34.20 -8.97 -21.80
N VAL A 122 34.80 -8.73 -22.97
CA VAL A 122 34.27 -7.77 -23.96
C VAL A 122 33.02 -8.31 -24.66
N THR A 123 33.00 -9.61 -24.97
CA THR A 123 31.95 -10.22 -25.79
C THR A 123 30.71 -10.61 -24.98
N TYR A 124 30.89 -11.05 -23.73
CA TYR A 124 29.80 -11.64 -22.93
C TYR A 124 29.55 -10.90 -21.63
N GLU A 125 30.57 -10.75 -20.77
CA GLU A 125 30.40 -10.19 -19.42
C GLU A 125 29.94 -8.73 -19.44
N GLY A 126 30.65 -7.88 -20.19
CA GLY A 126 30.31 -6.45 -20.32
C GLY A 126 28.89 -6.22 -20.84
N PRO A 127 28.48 -6.86 -21.96
CA PRO A 127 27.10 -6.79 -22.44
C PRO A 127 26.07 -7.34 -21.45
N ALA A 128 26.34 -8.46 -20.78
CA ALA A 128 25.43 -9.04 -19.79
C ALA A 128 25.21 -8.10 -18.60
N LEU A 129 26.29 -7.55 -18.05
CA LEU A 129 26.22 -6.55 -16.97
C LEU A 129 25.48 -5.29 -17.40
N ARG A 130 25.68 -4.79 -18.62
CA ARG A 130 24.92 -3.65 -19.14
C ARG A 130 23.41 -3.94 -19.22
N ARG A 131 23.02 -5.14 -19.65
CA ARG A 131 21.59 -5.53 -19.68
C ARG A 131 21.01 -5.64 -18.28
N GLN A 132 21.75 -6.22 -17.33
CA GLN A 132 21.32 -6.30 -15.94
C GLN A 132 21.16 -4.91 -15.32
N LEU A 133 22.13 -4.02 -15.55
CA LEU A 133 22.06 -2.62 -15.09
C LEU A 133 20.81 -1.92 -15.65
N ALA A 134 20.54 -2.05 -16.95
CA ALA A 134 19.36 -1.45 -17.56
C ALA A 134 18.05 -1.99 -16.95
N LYS A 135 17.96 -3.29 -16.67
CA LYS A 135 16.80 -3.91 -16.01
C LYS A 135 16.60 -3.35 -14.59
N VAL A 136 17.67 -3.24 -13.82
CA VAL A 136 17.62 -2.69 -12.45
C VAL A 136 17.23 -1.22 -12.47
N GLN A 137 17.76 -0.43 -13.41
CA GLN A 137 17.39 0.99 -13.57
C GLN A 137 15.91 1.16 -13.94
N GLN A 138 15.39 0.32 -14.85
CA GLN A 138 13.97 0.33 -15.19
C GLN A 138 13.08 0.00 -13.99
N LEU A 139 13.45 -1.05 -13.23
CA LEU A 139 12.72 -1.43 -12.02
C LEU A 139 12.75 -0.33 -10.96
N GLN A 140 13.90 0.32 -10.77
CA GLN A 140 14.03 1.46 -9.86
C GLN A 140 13.08 2.59 -10.25
N GLN A 141 13.03 2.97 -11.53
CA GLN A 141 12.14 4.03 -12.01
C GLN A 141 10.66 3.66 -11.80
N GLU A 142 10.28 2.41 -12.06
CA GLU A 142 8.92 1.93 -11.84
C GLU A 142 8.53 1.98 -10.35
N LEU A 143 9.41 1.52 -9.45
CA LEU A 143 9.16 1.55 -8.02
C LEU A 143 9.05 2.99 -7.50
N SER A 144 9.92 3.90 -7.94
CA SER A 144 9.81 5.32 -7.57
C SER A 144 8.51 5.95 -8.08
N ARG A 145 8.03 5.56 -9.26
CA ARG A 145 6.73 6.03 -9.77
C ARG A 145 5.58 5.47 -8.92
N ARG A 146 5.59 4.17 -8.63
CA ARG A 146 4.57 3.50 -7.80
C ARG A 146 4.51 4.09 -6.39
N GLU A 147 5.65 4.43 -5.80
CA GLU A 147 5.71 5.09 -4.50
C GLU A 147 4.93 6.41 -4.50
N VAL A 148 5.18 7.28 -5.48
CA VAL A 148 4.48 8.56 -5.63
C VAL A 148 2.99 8.36 -5.89
N GLU A 149 2.62 7.39 -6.74
CA GLU A 149 1.22 7.04 -7.00
C GLU A 149 0.51 6.59 -5.71
N CYS A 150 1.13 5.69 -4.93
CA CYS A 150 0.61 5.24 -3.64
C CYS A 150 0.43 6.39 -2.64
N GLN A 151 1.43 7.29 -2.53
CA GLN A 151 1.34 8.46 -1.66
C GLN A 151 0.19 9.39 -2.08
N SER A 152 0.06 9.67 -3.38
CA SER A 152 -1.03 10.52 -3.90
C SER A 152 -2.40 9.88 -3.70
N SER A 153 -2.51 8.56 -3.87
CA SER A 153 -3.73 7.80 -3.65
C SER A 153 -4.15 7.82 -2.18
N ALA A 154 -3.20 7.59 -1.26
CA ALA A 154 -3.44 7.67 0.17
C ALA A 154 -3.91 9.07 0.59
N ALA A 155 -3.28 10.13 0.07
CA ALA A 155 -3.69 11.51 0.32
C ALA A 155 -5.12 11.80 -0.19
N SER A 156 -5.47 11.31 -1.38
CA SER A 156 -6.81 11.45 -1.96
C SER A 156 -7.88 10.73 -1.14
N MET A 157 -7.60 9.51 -0.68
CA MET A 157 -8.51 8.75 0.17
C MET A 157 -8.70 9.42 1.54
N ARG A 158 -7.62 9.97 2.12
CA ARG A 158 -7.66 10.77 3.35
C ARG A 158 -8.53 12.00 3.21
N GLU A 159 -8.40 12.74 2.11
CA GLU A 159 -9.22 13.91 1.85
C GLU A 159 -10.71 13.54 1.70
N ARG A 160 -11.02 12.46 0.98
CA ARG A 160 -12.40 11.95 0.84
C ARG A 160 -12.99 11.51 2.17
N TYR A 161 -12.19 10.85 3.02
CA TYR A 161 -12.61 10.44 4.36
C TYR A 161 -13.02 11.66 5.20
N TYR A 162 -12.14 12.66 5.33
CA TYR A 162 -12.46 13.85 6.12
C TYR A 162 -13.57 14.71 5.48
N ALA A 163 -13.72 14.71 4.16
CA ALA A 163 -14.86 15.34 3.50
C ALA A 163 -16.18 14.65 3.89
N ALA A 164 -16.21 13.32 3.97
CA ALA A 164 -17.37 12.58 4.45
C ALA A 164 -17.63 12.86 5.94
N CYS A 165 -16.61 12.84 6.81
CA CYS A 165 -16.75 13.19 8.23
C CYS A 165 -17.41 14.55 8.42
N LYS A 166 -16.97 15.56 7.64
CA LYS A 166 -17.57 16.91 7.66
C LYS A 166 -19.06 16.91 7.26
N GLN A 167 -19.47 16.08 6.31
CA GLN A 167 -20.89 15.98 5.91
C GLN A 167 -21.78 15.45 7.03
N TYR A 168 -21.27 14.53 7.84
CA TYR A 168 -21.97 13.99 9.01
C TYR A 168 -21.83 14.87 10.27
N GLY A 169 -21.02 15.93 10.22
CA GLY A 169 -20.77 16.79 11.38
C GLY A 169 -19.87 16.14 12.43
N ILE A 170 -19.06 15.16 12.03
CA ILE A 170 -18.18 14.38 12.91
C ILE A 170 -16.71 14.73 12.64
N THR A 171 -15.84 14.50 13.63
CA THR A 171 -14.39 14.80 13.56
C THR A 171 -13.61 13.71 12.82
N GLY A 172 -14.06 12.45 12.91
CA GLY A 172 -13.40 11.29 12.32
C GLY A 172 -12.33 10.65 13.20
N ASP A 173 -12.36 10.86 14.53
CA ASP A 173 -11.41 10.26 15.47
C ASP A 173 -11.91 8.90 15.96
N ASN A 174 -13.21 8.83 16.30
CA ASN A 174 -13.92 7.59 16.56
C ASN A 174 -15.33 7.67 15.97
N VAL A 175 -15.44 7.32 14.68
CA VAL A 175 -16.67 7.43 13.89
C VAL A 175 -17.86 6.78 14.60
N THR A 176 -17.67 5.58 15.15
CA THR A 176 -18.72 4.84 15.85
C THR A 176 -19.27 5.63 17.05
N ARG A 177 -18.39 6.17 17.90
CA ARG A 177 -18.81 6.96 19.07
C ARG A 177 -19.40 8.31 18.68
N GLU A 178 -18.82 8.97 17.69
CA GLU A 178 -19.28 10.28 17.21
C GLU A 178 -20.70 10.18 16.61
N ILE A 179 -20.97 9.15 15.82
CA ILE A 179 -22.32 8.88 15.29
C ILE A 179 -23.30 8.53 16.43
N GLN A 180 -22.90 7.69 17.39
CA GLN A 180 -23.74 7.37 18.54
C GLN A 180 -24.08 8.61 19.38
N ALA A 181 -23.14 9.55 19.54
CA ALA A 181 -23.38 10.81 20.22
C ALA A 181 -24.43 11.67 19.49
N LEU A 182 -24.36 11.75 18.16
CA LEU A 182 -25.38 12.46 17.36
C LEU A 182 -26.79 11.86 17.55
N VAL A 183 -26.90 10.54 17.69
CA VAL A 183 -28.19 9.87 17.96
C VAL A 183 -28.74 10.25 19.34
N LYS A 184 -27.89 10.47 20.34
CA LYS A 184 -28.31 10.89 21.69
C LYS A 184 -28.88 12.31 21.72
N ASP A 185 -28.45 13.18 20.81
CA ASP A 185 -28.95 14.55 20.71
C ASP A 185 -30.30 14.63 19.97
N LEU A 186 -30.67 13.59 19.22
CA LEU A 186 -31.88 13.55 18.39
C LEU A 186 -33.18 13.85 19.17
N PRO A 187 -33.44 13.27 20.37
CA PRO A 187 -34.66 13.56 21.11
C PRO A 187 -34.81 15.05 21.47
N VAL A 188 -33.69 15.73 21.78
CA VAL A 188 -33.67 17.17 22.10
C VAL A 188 -34.05 17.99 20.87
N VAL A 189 -33.52 17.63 19.69
CA VAL A 189 -33.87 18.26 18.42
C VAL A 189 -35.35 18.06 18.11
N LEU A 190 -35.87 16.83 18.24
CA LEU A 190 -37.28 16.52 17.97
C LEU A 190 -38.23 17.22 18.95
N GLU A 191 -37.85 17.36 20.23
CA GLU A 191 -38.62 18.15 21.19
C GLU A 191 -38.64 19.64 20.79
N GLY A 192 -37.52 20.17 20.30
CA GLY A 192 -37.43 21.50 19.72
C GLY A 192 -38.40 21.70 18.55
N VAL A 193 -38.45 20.75 17.61
CA VAL A 193 -39.39 20.76 16.48
C VAL A 193 -40.84 20.75 16.96
N GLY A 194 -41.16 19.92 17.95
CA GLY A 194 -42.50 19.92 18.57
C GLY A 194 -42.87 21.27 19.20
N LYS A 195 -41.90 21.95 19.83
CA LYS A 195 -42.11 23.30 20.37
C LYS A 195 -42.29 24.35 19.27
N ASP A 196 -41.57 24.22 18.16
CA ASP A 196 -41.71 25.11 17.01
C ASP A 196 -43.05 24.92 16.29
N ALA A 197 -43.58 23.70 16.26
CA ALA A 197 -44.91 23.42 15.71
C ALA A 197 -46.03 24.20 16.43
N MET A 198 -45.86 24.55 17.71
CA MET A 198 -46.80 25.41 18.43
C MET A 198 -47.00 26.78 17.76
N LYS A 199 -45.98 27.28 17.05
CA LYS A 199 -46.00 28.58 16.35
C LYS A 199 -46.87 28.56 15.09
N LEU A 200 -47.29 27.38 14.61
CA LEU A 200 -48.03 27.21 13.35
C LEU A 200 -49.55 27.36 13.50
N GLU A 201 -50.05 27.79 14.66
CA GLU A 201 -51.48 27.90 14.94
C GLU A 201 -52.26 28.68 13.86
N LYS A 202 -51.73 29.85 13.46
CA LYS A 202 -52.38 30.72 12.46
C LYS A 202 -52.41 30.06 11.08
N GLN A 203 -51.35 29.36 10.73
CA GLN A 203 -51.20 28.67 9.45
C GLN A 203 -52.18 27.50 9.34
N ILE A 204 -52.34 26.74 10.43
CA ILE A 204 -53.31 25.65 10.51
C ILE A 204 -54.74 26.20 10.43
N GLN A 205 -55.07 27.27 11.16
CA GLN A 205 -56.39 27.91 11.11
C GLN A 205 -56.73 28.41 9.70
N LEU A 206 -55.76 29.04 9.02
CA LEU A 206 -55.95 29.50 7.64
C LEU A 206 -56.15 28.32 6.69
N TYR A 207 -55.38 27.24 6.86
CA TYR A 207 -55.51 26.03 6.07
C TYR A 207 -56.91 25.42 6.20
N SER A 208 -57.40 25.26 7.43
CA SER A 208 -58.75 24.74 7.69
C SER A 208 -59.85 25.62 7.09
N ALA A 209 -59.74 26.94 7.23
CA ALA A 209 -60.70 27.87 6.63
C ALA A 209 -60.66 27.82 5.09
N PHE A 210 -59.47 27.65 4.51
CA PHE A 210 -59.30 27.50 3.07
C PHE A 210 -59.92 26.20 2.54
N THR A 211 -59.69 25.07 3.21
CA THR A 211 -60.28 23.77 2.80
C THR A 211 -61.80 23.75 2.98
N GLU A 212 -62.33 24.41 4.00
CA GLU A 212 -63.77 24.58 4.18
C GLU A 212 -64.36 25.45 3.06
N PHE A 213 -63.69 26.57 2.73
CA PHE A 213 -64.14 27.48 1.67
C PHE A 213 -64.09 26.85 0.27
N VAL A 214 -63.02 26.14 -0.09
CA VAL A 214 -62.81 25.61 -1.44
C VAL A 214 -63.50 24.26 -1.63
N CYS A 215 -63.39 23.36 -0.66
CA CYS A 215 -63.83 21.97 -0.79
C CYS A 215 -65.12 21.66 -0.03
N GLY A 216 -65.63 22.57 0.81
CA GLY A 216 -66.76 22.31 1.70
C GLY A 216 -66.46 21.26 2.78
N TRP A 217 -65.17 21.00 3.04
CA TRP A 217 -64.73 19.98 4.00
C TRP A 217 -64.75 20.58 5.41
N SER A 218 -65.59 20.04 6.29
CA SER A 218 -65.78 20.52 7.68
C SER A 218 -65.16 19.59 8.74
N GLU A 219 -64.50 18.52 8.30
CA GLU A 219 -63.80 17.58 9.18
C GLU A 219 -62.42 18.12 9.59
N GLY A 220 -61.82 17.52 10.63
CA GLY A 220 -60.51 17.92 11.12
C GLY A 220 -59.42 17.72 10.07
N VAL A 221 -58.72 18.80 9.72
CA VAL A 221 -57.62 18.80 8.75
C VAL A 221 -56.28 18.79 9.48
N LEU A 222 -55.25 18.15 8.89
CA LEU A 222 -53.90 18.06 9.45
C LEU A 222 -53.90 17.49 10.88
N PRO A 223 -54.42 16.25 11.08
CA PRO A 223 -54.68 15.70 12.40
C PRO A 223 -53.40 15.59 13.25
N LEU A 224 -52.26 15.26 12.64
CA LEU A 224 -51.03 15.04 13.38
C LEU A 224 -50.32 16.35 13.70
N LEU A 225 -50.26 17.28 12.76
CA LEU A 225 -49.71 18.62 12.95
C LEU A 225 -50.54 19.41 13.97
N THR A 226 -51.87 19.31 13.92
CA THR A 226 -52.76 19.93 14.91
C THR A 226 -52.57 19.33 16.30
N PHE A 227 -52.33 18.02 16.39
CA PHE A 227 -52.07 17.36 17.66
C PHE A 227 -50.72 17.79 18.26
N VAL A 228 -49.63 17.76 17.47
CA VAL A 228 -48.30 18.21 17.91
C VAL A 228 -48.30 19.70 18.25
N GLN A 229 -49.05 20.53 17.52
CA GLN A 229 -49.22 21.96 17.83
C GLN A 229 -49.85 22.19 19.22
N LYS A 230 -50.80 21.35 19.64
CA LYS A 230 -51.50 21.50 20.93
C LYS A 230 -50.78 20.84 22.11
N ARG A 231 -50.13 19.69 21.88
CA ARG A 231 -49.57 18.86 22.95
C ARG A 231 -48.05 18.70 22.91
N GLY A 232 -47.39 19.15 21.84
CA GLY A 232 -45.96 18.96 21.62
C GLY A 232 -45.61 17.54 21.16
N ASN A 233 -44.32 17.20 21.22
CA ASN A 233 -43.80 15.88 20.83
C ASN A 233 -44.03 14.84 21.94
N THR A 234 -45.28 14.39 22.11
CA THR A 234 -45.66 13.37 23.12
C THR A 234 -45.44 11.95 22.60
N THR A 235 -45.70 10.94 23.44
CA THR A 235 -45.61 9.52 23.03
C THR A 235 -46.67 9.16 22.01
N PHE A 236 -46.36 8.19 21.15
CA PHE A 236 -47.30 7.66 20.18
C PHE A 236 -48.52 7.01 20.85
N TYR A 237 -48.33 6.41 22.03
CA TYR A 237 -49.43 5.93 22.88
C TYR A 237 -50.46 7.02 23.21
N GLU A 238 -50.01 8.23 23.58
CA GLU A 238 -50.92 9.32 23.94
C GLU A 238 -51.74 9.79 22.73
N TRP A 239 -51.15 9.79 21.55
CA TRP A 239 -51.86 10.11 20.31
C TRP A 239 -52.91 9.06 19.95
N ARG A 240 -52.56 7.78 20.03
CA ARG A 240 -53.45 6.66 19.69
C ARG A 240 -54.62 6.51 20.67
N THR A 241 -54.37 6.71 21.96
CA THR A 241 -55.35 6.42 23.04
C THR A 241 -55.99 7.67 23.66
N GLY A 242 -55.44 8.86 23.39
CA GLY A 242 -55.87 10.11 24.01
C GLY A 242 -55.55 10.25 25.50
N LYS A 243 -54.89 9.25 26.11
CA LYS A 243 -54.52 9.21 27.54
C LYS A 243 -52.99 9.23 27.68
N THR A 244 -52.49 10.00 28.64
CA THR A 244 -51.06 10.00 28.99
C THR A 244 -50.67 8.66 29.61
N PRO A 245 -49.60 7.98 29.13
CA PRO A 245 -49.17 6.71 29.70
C PRO A 245 -48.63 6.89 31.13
N THR A 246 -48.89 5.91 31.98
CA THR A 246 -48.42 5.88 33.39
C THR A 246 -46.96 5.41 33.48
N VAL A 247 -46.52 4.55 32.55
CA VAL A 247 -45.14 4.05 32.46
C VAL A 247 -44.73 4.02 30.98
N VAL A 248 -43.51 4.50 30.69
CA VAL A 248 -42.91 4.47 29.35
C VAL A 248 -41.65 3.60 29.40
N GLU A 249 -41.67 2.46 28.71
CA GLU A 249 -40.53 1.57 28.58
C GLU A 249 -39.85 1.79 27.23
N LYS A 250 -38.85 2.67 27.20
CA LYS A 250 -38.08 2.93 25.97
C LYS A 250 -37.14 1.75 25.66
N PRO A 251 -36.94 1.41 24.38
CA PRO A 251 -35.93 0.43 23.98
C PRO A 251 -34.54 0.92 24.41
N VAL A 252 -33.78 0.05 25.08
CA VAL A 252 -32.41 0.34 25.53
C VAL A 252 -31.50 0.34 24.31
N VAL A 253 -30.90 1.48 24.00
CA VAL A 253 -29.78 1.55 23.05
C VAL A 253 -28.56 1.02 23.81
N GLU A 254 -28.07 -0.17 23.45
CA GLU A 254 -26.81 -0.69 24.00
C GLU A 254 -25.70 0.31 23.70
N GLU A 255 -25.15 0.91 24.74
CA GLU A 255 -23.96 1.76 24.62
C GLU A 255 -22.76 0.86 24.30
N ALA A 256 -22.06 1.16 23.22
CA ALA A 256 -20.81 0.47 22.93
C ALA A 256 -19.81 0.71 24.10
N PRO A 257 -19.10 -0.34 24.56
CA PRO A 257 -18.21 -0.23 25.72
C PRO A 257 -17.11 0.82 25.50
N ALA A 258 -16.82 1.58 26.57
CA ALA A 258 -15.90 2.73 26.55
C ALA A 258 -14.41 2.37 26.34
N ASP A 259 -14.04 1.10 26.46
CA ASP A 259 -12.64 0.67 26.59
C ASP A 259 -12.10 -0.20 25.44
N ALA A 260 -12.86 -0.42 24.37
CA ALA A 260 -12.20 -0.79 23.13
C ALA A 260 -11.54 0.47 22.58
N ILE A 261 -10.20 0.54 22.63
CA ILE A 261 -9.45 1.23 21.59
C ILE A 261 -9.91 0.56 20.30
N THR A 262 -10.95 1.10 19.67
CA THR A 262 -11.45 0.49 18.46
C THR A 262 -10.36 0.67 17.42
N GLU A 263 -10.08 -0.39 16.66
CA GLU A 263 -9.26 -0.37 15.43
C GLU A 263 -9.71 0.70 14.41
N ASP A 264 -10.78 1.45 14.71
CA ASP A 264 -11.41 2.45 13.84
C ASP A 264 -10.63 3.77 13.75
N THR A 265 -9.63 4.02 14.61
CA THR A 265 -8.76 5.19 14.44
C THR A 265 -7.81 4.91 13.28
N ILE A 266 -8.13 5.47 12.11
CA ILE A 266 -7.35 5.28 10.88
C ILE A 266 -5.96 5.91 11.07
N ASP A 267 -4.95 5.07 11.28
CA ASP A 267 -3.55 5.47 11.22
C ASP A 267 -3.15 5.70 9.76
N TRP A 268 -3.18 6.96 9.36
CA TRP A 268 -2.74 7.38 8.04
C TRP A 268 -1.21 7.41 7.88
N GLY A 269 -0.45 7.06 8.92
CA GLY A 269 1.00 7.08 8.97
C GLY A 269 1.60 8.51 8.90
N ASP A 270 2.77 8.69 9.53
CA ASP A 270 3.67 9.81 9.26
C ASP A 270 4.77 9.35 8.29
N PHE A 271 4.43 9.25 7.00
CA PHE A 271 5.39 8.92 5.95
C PHE A 271 6.27 10.12 5.54
N GLY A 272 6.35 11.19 6.37
CA GLY A 272 6.79 12.51 5.92
C GLY A 272 7.68 13.32 6.86
N LYS A 273 8.27 12.74 7.92
CA LYS A 273 9.28 13.44 8.74
C LYS A 273 10.49 12.57 9.05
N SER A 274 11.49 12.66 8.17
CA SER A 274 12.88 12.45 8.54
C SER A 274 13.32 13.55 9.51
N SER A 275 13.27 13.28 10.81
CA SER A 275 14.06 14.01 11.81
C SER A 275 15.05 13.04 12.43
N GLY A 276 16.32 13.18 12.06
CA GLY A 276 17.38 12.29 12.49
C GLY A 276 17.64 12.36 14.00
N SER A 277 17.75 11.19 14.63
CA SER A 277 18.83 10.82 15.54
C SER A 277 18.64 9.38 16.01
N GLN A 278 19.57 8.53 15.57
CA GLN A 278 20.11 7.31 16.21
C GLN A 278 19.24 6.34 17.00
N ASP A 279 19.43 5.08 16.61
CA ASP A 279 19.44 3.85 17.41
C ASP A 279 18.12 3.31 17.97
N THR A 280 17.42 2.55 17.12
CA THR A 280 16.99 1.20 17.53
C THR A 280 17.21 0.23 16.38
N ALA A 281 18.23 -0.62 16.54
CA ALA A 281 18.42 -1.81 15.73
C ALA A 281 17.23 -2.77 15.93
N SER A 282 16.20 -2.65 15.09
CA SER A 282 15.27 -3.74 14.86
C SER A 282 15.83 -4.57 13.73
N ALA A 283 16.47 -5.67 14.13
CA ALA A 283 17.00 -6.69 13.25
C ALA A 283 15.92 -7.18 12.27
N ILE A 284 15.98 -6.71 11.02
CA ILE A 284 15.36 -7.40 9.90
C ILE A 284 16.25 -8.61 9.65
N LYS A 285 15.91 -9.73 10.27
CA LYS A 285 16.33 -11.05 9.78
C LYS A 285 15.72 -11.19 8.39
N VAL A 286 16.54 -11.04 7.37
CA VAL A 286 16.22 -11.50 6.02
C VAL A 286 16.32 -13.02 6.09
N GLU A 287 15.23 -13.66 6.46
CA GLU A 287 15.06 -15.08 6.17
C GLU A 287 14.83 -15.24 4.66
N ASP A 288 15.45 -16.29 4.13
CA ASP A 288 15.65 -16.56 2.72
C ASP A 288 14.36 -16.49 1.88
N GLU A 289 14.55 -16.05 0.63
CA GLU A 289 13.65 -16.27 -0.51
C GLU A 289 12.37 -15.42 -0.56
N ILE A 290 12.54 -14.10 -0.75
CA ILE A 290 11.48 -13.26 -1.30
C ILE A 290 11.39 -13.56 -2.82
N ASP A 291 10.42 -14.38 -3.18
CA ASP A 291 10.00 -14.68 -4.55
C ASP A 291 9.48 -13.39 -5.23
N TRP A 292 10.26 -12.86 -6.17
CA TRP A 292 9.90 -11.69 -6.97
C TRP A 292 9.09 -12.04 -8.23
N GLY A 293 8.28 -13.10 -8.19
CA GLY A 293 7.09 -13.26 -9.02
C GLY A 293 7.31 -13.15 -10.53
N ILE A 294 8.42 -13.69 -11.05
CA ILE A 294 8.60 -13.86 -12.49
C ILE A 294 8.02 -15.23 -12.88
N SER A 295 6.71 -15.28 -13.11
CA SER A 295 6.10 -16.41 -13.81
C SER A 295 5.80 -16.01 -15.26
N LEU A 296 6.39 -16.74 -16.19
CA LEU A 296 6.23 -16.57 -17.63
C LEU A 296 4.99 -17.36 -18.12
N GLU A 297 3.93 -16.58 -18.40
CA GLU A 297 2.79 -16.85 -19.32
C GLU A 297 1.72 -17.90 -18.93
N PRO A 298 0.53 -17.94 -19.60
CA PRO A 298 -0.15 -16.94 -20.44
C PRO A 298 -1.58 -16.57 -19.95
N ASP A 299 -2.18 -15.58 -20.61
CA ASP A 299 -3.58 -15.11 -20.46
C ASP A 299 -4.63 -16.23 -20.30
N ALA A 300 -5.43 -16.15 -19.23
CA ALA A 300 -6.71 -16.82 -19.15
C ALA A 300 -7.71 -16.01 -18.30
N SER A 301 -8.65 -15.38 -19.02
CA SER A 301 -10.02 -15.04 -18.62
C SER A 301 -10.24 -14.30 -17.29
N ILE A 302 -10.42 -12.99 -17.44
CA ILE A 302 -11.27 -12.16 -16.59
C ILE A 302 -12.67 -12.79 -16.55
N THR A 303 -13.07 -13.40 -15.44
CA THR A 303 -14.48 -13.67 -15.14
C THR A 303 -14.99 -12.56 -14.23
N GLY A 304 -15.66 -11.59 -14.85
CA GLY A 304 -16.44 -10.57 -14.18
C GLY A 304 -17.54 -11.21 -13.33
N ILE A 305 -17.77 -10.62 -12.16
CA ILE A 305 -18.88 -10.96 -11.28
C ILE A 305 -20.17 -10.52 -11.97
N ASP A 306 -20.98 -11.52 -12.32
CA ASP A 306 -22.29 -11.41 -12.94
C ASP A 306 -23.30 -10.94 -11.89
N TRP A 307 -23.78 -9.70 -12.03
CA TRP A 307 -24.92 -9.16 -11.30
C TRP A 307 -26.17 -9.24 -12.19
N GLY A 308 -26.47 -10.46 -12.61
CA GLY A 308 -27.63 -10.84 -13.40
C GLY A 308 -28.87 -11.07 -12.53
N ASP A 309 -29.98 -10.56 -13.05
CA ASP A 309 -31.21 -10.19 -12.37
C ASP A 309 -32.20 -11.34 -12.11
N SER A 310 -33.06 -11.11 -11.10
CA SER A 310 -34.47 -11.52 -10.99
C SER A 310 -34.88 -12.97 -10.69
N GLU A 311 -35.48 -13.15 -9.50
CA GLU A 311 -36.73 -13.91 -9.36
C GLU A 311 -37.70 -13.22 -8.36
N ALA A 312 -38.99 -13.32 -8.69
CA ALA A 312 -40.13 -12.47 -8.34
C ALA A 312 -40.60 -12.50 -6.86
N PRO A 313 -41.47 -11.56 -6.43
CA PRO A 313 -41.73 -11.29 -5.01
C PRO A 313 -42.67 -12.35 -4.39
N PRO A 314 -42.52 -12.66 -3.08
CA PRO A 314 -43.59 -13.31 -2.35
C PRO A 314 -44.72 -12.31 -2.10
N ASP A 315 -45.76 -12.39 -2.92
CA ASP A 315 -47.10 -11.91 -2.59
C ASP A 315 -47.60 -12.64 -1.34
N LYS A 316 -47.44 -11.99 -0.19
CA LYS A 316 -48.30 -12.11 1.00
C LYS A 316 -47.92 -11.01 1.98
N ILE A 317 -48.56 -9.86 1.84
CA ILE A 317 -48.67 -8.91 2.94
C ILE A 317 -49.68 -9.52 3.91
N GLU A 318 -49.20 -10.33 4.85
CA GLU A 318 -49.93 -10.54 6.10
C GLU A 318 -49.96 -9.18 6.80
N ILE A 319 -51.15 -8.60 6.87
CA ILE A 319 -51.43 -7.54 7.84
C ILE A 319 -51.35 -8.22 9.20
N VAL A 320 -50.15 -8.24 9.77
CA VAL A 320 -49.96 -8.58 11.17
C VAL A 320 -50.61 -7.43 11.93
N ASP A 321 -51.81 -7.70 12.41
CA ASP A 321 -52.49 -6.88 13.40
C ASP A 321 -51.56 -6.81 14.61
N ALA A 322 -50.75 -5.74 14.67
CA ALA A 322 -49.88 -5.43 15.80
C ALA A 322 -50.76 -4.91 16.96
N GLY A 323 -51.71 -5.74 17.38
CA GLY A 323 -52.33 -5.65 18.68
C GLY A 323 -51.27 -6.01 19.72
N THR A 324 -50.43 -5.05 20.09
CA THR A 324 -49.65 -5.17 21.31
C THR A 324 -50.64 -5.24 22.47
N ASP A 325 -50.85 -6.43 23.01
CA ASP A 325 -51.46 -6.68 24.32
C ASP A 325 -50.58 -6.02 25.39
N CYS A 326 -50.68 -4.70 25.49
CA CYS A 326 -50.07 -3.93 26.57
C CYS A 326 -51.13 -3.67 27.64
N PRO A 327 -50.82 -3.89 28.93
CA PRO A 327 -51.72 -3.51 30.01
C PRO A 327 -52.05 -2.01 29.92
N GLU A 328 -53.31 -1.67 30.22
CA GLU A 328 -53.83 -0.30 30.11
C GLU A 328 -52.89 0.68 30.87
N GLY A 329 -52.35 1.66 30.16
CA GLY A 329 -51.45 2.69 30.72
C GLY A 329 -49.94 2.43 30.60
N VAL A 330 -49.48 1.36 29.94
CA VAL A 330 -48.03 1.13 29.70
C VAL A 330 -47.69 1.26 28.22
N ALA A 331 -46.82 2.23 27.88
CA ALA A 331 -46.30 2.41 26.53
C ALA A 331 -45.03 1.56 26.35
N LYS A 332 -45.06 0.58 25.44
CA LYS A 332 -43.93 -0.32 25.12
C LYS A 332 -43.69 -0.38 23.61
N GLY A 333 -42.47 -0.68 23.19
CA GLY A 333 -42.14 -0.83 21.76
C GLY A 333 -42.37 0.48 20.99
N GLU A 334 -43.12 0.43 19.89
CA GLU A 334 -43.43 1.61 19.07
C GLU A 334 -44.26 2.66 19.81
N ASP A 335 -45.11 2.24 20.74
CA ASP A 335 -45.93 3.13 21.57
C ASP A 335 -45.10 3.96 22.56
N ALA A 336 -43.89 3.47 22.91
CA ALA A 336 -42.95 4.16 23.81
C ALA A 336 -42.15 5.27 23.11
N LEU A 337 -42.11 5.26 21.77
CA LEU A 337 -41.47 6.30 20.98
C LEU A 337 -42.32 7.58 21.00
N THR A 338 -41.67 8.73 20.89
CA THR A 338 -42.39 9.98 20.63
C THR A 338 -42.94 10.01 19.21
N MET A 339 -43.95 10.85 18.98
CA MET A 339 -44.59 11.03 17.68
C MET A 339 -43.61 11.35 16.56
N LEU A 340 -42.56 12.13 16.84
CA LEU A 340 -41.54 12.47 15.84
C LEU A 340 -40.39 11.46 15.78
N GLU A 341 -40.28 10.54 16.75
CA GLU A 341 -39.35 9.40 16.70
C GLU A 341 -39.93 8.23 15.90
N ASN A 342 -41.24 7.98 16.00
CA ASN A 342 -41.91 6.93 15.24
C ASN A 342 -41.94 7.29 13.73
N PRO A 343 -41.40 6.43 12.83
CA PRO A 343 -41.31 6.70 11.40
C PRO A 343 -42.64 6.97 10.69
N GLN A 344 -43.72 6.30 11.11
CA GLN A 344 -45.03 6.43 10.46
C GLN A 344 -45.64 7.79 10.74
N SER A 345 -45.73 8.17 12.03
CA SER A 345 -46.20 9.50 12.42
C SER A 345 -45.26 10.60 11.94
N ARG A 346 -43.94 10.40 11.99
CA ARG A 346 -43.00 11.41 11.48
C ARG A 346 -43.23 11.70 9.98
N SER A 347 -43.43 10.67 9.16
CA SER A 347 -43.70 10.85 7.72
C SER A 347 -44.99 11.63 7.50
N GLN A 348 -46.07 11.25 8.19
CA GLN A 348 -47.34 11.97 8.11
C GLN A 348 -47.23 13.43 8.58
N PHE A 349 -46.46 13.70 9.63
CA PHE A 349 -46.24 15.06 10.13
C PHE A 349 -45.49 15.92 9.10
N ILE A 350 -44.50 15.33 8.41
CA ILE A 350 -43.75 16.00 7.33
C ILE A 350 -44.65 16.26 6.12
N ASP A 351 -45.50 15.31 5.75
CA ASP A 351 -46.44 15.45 4.64
C ASP A 351 -47.44 16.59 4.91
N GLU A 352 -48.04 16.61 6.11
CA GLU A 352 -48.96 17.68 6.55
C GLU A 352 -48.25 19.05 6.61
N LEU A 353 -47.01 19.12 7.08
CA LEU A 353 -46.21 20.35 7.03
C LEU A 353 -45.91 20.81 5.60
N THR A 354 -45.66 19.85 4.70
CA THR A 354 -45.36 20.12 3.30
C THR A 354 -46.60 20.63 2.58
N GLU A 355 -47.77 20.08 2.87
CA GLU A 355 -49.08 20.54 2.38
C GLU A 355 -49.39 21.98 2.81
N VAL A 356 -49.15 22.31 4.08
CA VAL A 356 -49.28 23.70 4.56
C VAL A 356 -48.27 24.59 3.84
N LYS A 357 -47.01 24.18 3.74
CA LYS A 357 -45.96 24.95 3.07
C LYS A 357 -46.27 25.21 1.61
N THR A 358 -46.82 24.23 0.87
CA THR A 358 -47.17 24.40 -0.54
C THR A 358 -48.28 25.43 -0.69
N LEU A 359 -49.32 25.43 0.16
CA LEU A 359 -50.36 26.47 0.16
C LEU A 359 -49.75 27.87 0.30
N PHE A 360 -48.80 28.06 1.22
CA PHE A 360 -48.13 29.36 1.44
C PHE A 360 -47.06 29.71 0.39
N SER A 361 -46.60 28.74 -0.39
CA SER A 361 -45.63 28.94 -1.46
C SER A 361 -46.29 29.20 -2.82
N LEU A 362 -47.61 28.97 -2.92
CA LEU A 362 -48.37 29.37 -4.10
C LEU A 362 -48.39 30.90 -4.17
N PRO A 363 -48.16 31.49 -5.36
CA PRO A 363 -48.33 32.93 -5.53
C PRO A 363 -49.76 33.30 -5.12
N PRO A 364 -49.98 34.46 -4.46
CA PRO A 364 -51.33 34.91 -4.17
C PRO A 364 -52.09 34.90 -5.49
N CYS A 365 -53.17 34.12 -5.57
CA CYS A 365 -54.07 34.15 -6.71
C CYS A 365 -54.54 35.60 -6.86
N GLY A 366 -53.89 36.31 -7.78
CA GLY A 366 -54.19 37.68 -8.12
C GLY A 366 -55.55 37.71 -8.78
N HIS A 367 -56.47 38.40 -8.11
CA HIS A 367 -57.74 38.96 -8.60
C HIS A 367 -58.78 38.01 -9.19
N ILE A 368 -59.90 37.94 -8.44
CA ILE A 368 -61.28 37.87 -8.93
C ILE A 368 -61.52 38.97 -9.96
#